data_AF-A0A3M2M0B9-F1
#
_entry.id   AF-A0A3M2M0B9-F1
#
_cell.length_a   1.000
_cell.length_b   1.000
_cell.length_c   1.000
_cell.angle_alpha   90.00
_cell.angle_beta   90.00
_cell.angle_gamma   90.00
#
_symmetry.space_group_name_H-M   'P 1'
#
loop_
_entity.id
_entity.type
_entity.pdbx_description
1 polymer ?
#
loop_
_entity_poly.entity_id
_entity_poly.type
_entity_poly.pdbx_seq_one_letter_code
_entity_poly.pdbx_strand_id
1 'polypeptide(L)'
;MSEASTLDGLASDFADRLTDLTRGVLGEDTPRFHAMVLDPGRKIRLQPFGADKRIRPIPVRIGSEIRIDLLVMYDCCWDGSSSFLAADKSEVKVQYHEVPDPLFRFEYERAGDDPPGAHIHVHAHRDEVAYLLRLADAGRPRNALRKNRLPRSSELHLPVGGHRLRPALEDVLLFLKREFEITTTLNWRAVLDEHLRDWRVTQLKSAVRDAPDAAAEALRWLGYHVEPPAVPAQRDSATVKLFRP
;
A
#
# COMPACT_ATOMS: atom_id res chain seq x y z
N MET A 1 -13.24 -4.11 -30.70
CA MET A 1 -13.60 -4.78 -29.44
C MET A 1 -12.30 -5.28 -28.85
N SER A 2 -11.76 -4.65 -27.81
CA SER A 2 -10.56 -5.20 -27.15
C SER A 2 -10.97 -6.46 -26.41
N GLU A 3 -10.12 -7.49 -26.44
CA GLU A 3 -10.24 -8.63 -25.52
C GLU A 3 -10.39 -8.08 -24.09
N ALA A 4 -11.38 -8.56 -23.35
CA ALA A 4 -11.51 -8.21 -21.94
C ALA A 4 -10.26 -8.76 -21.21
N SER A 5 -9.43 -7.89 -20.65
CA SER A 5 -8.23 -8.30 -19.91
C SER A 5 -8.63 -9.21 -18.76
N THR A 6 -7.97 -10.36 -18.64
CA THR A 6 -8.16 -11.27 -17.51
C THR A 6 -7.49 -10.70 -16.25
N LEU A 7 -7.91 -11.17 -15.07
CA LEU A 7 -7.28 -10.79 -13.80
C LEU A 7 -5.77 -11.05 -13.82
N ASP A 8 -5.37 -12.18 -14.40
CA ASP A 8 -3.99 -12.63 -14.54
C ASP A 8 -3.16 -11.68 -15.43
N GLY A 9 -3.74 -11.22 -16.54
CA GLY A 9 -3.11 -10.22 -17.42
C GLY A 9 -2.91 -8.89 -16.68
N LEU A 10 -3.97 -8.36 -16.06
CA LEU A 10 -3.90 -7.11 -15.29
C LEU A 10 -2.90 -7.17 -14.14
N ALA A 11 -2.83 -8.32 -13.44
CA ALA A 11 -1.90 -8.53 -12.35
C ALA A 11 -0.45 -8.63 -12.84
N SER A 12 -0.22 -9.22 -14.01
CA SER A 12 1.09 -9.26 -14.67
C SER A 12 1.54 -7.85 -15.07
N ASP A 13 0.67 -7.05 -15.69
CA ASP A 13 0.96 -5.65 -16.03
C ASP A 13 1.24 -4.80 -14.76
N PHE A 14 0.61 -5.12 -13.64
CA PHE A 14 0.90 -4.46 -12.38
C PHE A 14 2.26 -4.89 -11.81
N ALA A 15 2.61 -6.17 -11.89
CA ALA A 15 3.94 -6.67 -11.51
C ALA A 15 5.05 -6.03 -12.36
N ASP A 16 4.84 -5.88 -13.66
CA ASP A 16 5.81 -5.22 -14.55
C ASP A 16 5.97 -3.75 -14.17
N ARG A 17 4.89 -3.00 -13.91
CA ARG A 17 4.99 -1.62 -13.41
C ARG A 17 5.72 -1.48 -12.07
N LEU A 18 5.52 -2.42 -11.13
CA LEU A 18 6.26 -2.44 -9.86
C LEU A 18 7.76 -2.76 -10.08
N THR A 19 8.05 -3.59 -11.07
CA THR A 19 9.42 -3.91 -11.49
C THR A 19 10.11 -2.68 -12.10
N ASP A 20 9.44 -2.01 -13.03
CA ASP A 20 9.94 -0.81 -13.69
C ASP A 20 10.19 0.32 -12.69
N LEU A 21 9.26 0.52 -11.74
CA LEU A 21 9.42 1.44 -10.62
C LEU A 21 10.70 1.15 -9.83
N THR A 22 10.81 -0.07 -9.32
CA THR A 22 11.89 -0.40 -8.37
C THR A 22 13.25 -0.47 -9.06
N ARG A 23 13.33 -0.95 -10.30
CA ARG A 23 14.56 -0.91 -11.11
C ARG A 23 14.92 0.48 -11.59
N GLY A 24 13.94 1.27 -11.99
CA GLY A 24 14.13 2.66 -12.38
C GLY A 24 14.66 3.51 -11.23
N VAL A 25 14.32 3.19 -9.98
CA VAL A 25 14.80 3.90 -8.79
C VAL A 25 16.08 3.31 -8.22
N LEU A 26 16.16 1.99 -8.03
CA LEU A 26 17.22 1.31 -7.27
C LEU A 26 18.28 0.63 -8.15
N GLY A 27 18.02 0.50 -9.46
CA GLY A 27 18.91 -0.11 -10.45
C GLY A 27 18.43 -1.47 -10.98
N GLU A 28 18.95 -1.88 -12.13
CA GLU A 28 18.50 -3.09 -12.87
C GLU A 28 18.69 -4.41 -12.13
N ASP A 29 19.64 -4.47 -11.20
CA ASP A 29 19.89 -5.65 -10.36
C ASP A 29 18.76 -5.89 -9.34
N THR A 30 17.80 -4.97 -9.23
CA THR A 30 16.64 -5.12 -8.35
C THR A 30 15.78 -6.33 -8.78
N PRO A 31 15.42 -7.23 -7.83
CA PRO A 31 14.52 -8.35 -8.08
C PRO A 31 13.23 -7.93 -8.80
N ARG A 32 12.78 -8.72 -9.77
CA ARG A 32 11.52 -8.45 -10.48
C ARG A 32 10.34 -8.88 -9.64
N PHE A 33 9.22 -8.17 -9.76
CA PHE A 33 7.94 -8.64 -9.26
C PHE A 33 7.38 -9.71 -10.18
N HIS A 34 6.72 -10.70 -9.59
CA HIS A 34 5.99 -11.74 -10.31
C HIS A 34 4.57 -11.86 -9.81
N ALA A 35 3.65 -12.11 -10.73
CA ALA A 35 2.28 -12.47 -10.42
C ALA A 35 2.15 -13.99 -10.18
N MET A 36 1.69 -14.36 -8.99
CA MET A 36 1.46 -15.74 -8.57
C MET A 36 -0.03 -15.96 -8.33
N VAL A 37 -0.63 -16.87 -9.08
CA VAL A 37 -2.03 -17.25 -8.86
C VAL A 37 -2.15 -17.99 -7.52
N LEU A 38 -2.92 -17.43 -6.59
CA LEU A 38 -3.26 -18.07 -5.31
C LEU A 38 -4.61 -18.81 -5.39
N ASP A 39 -5.59 -18.20 -6.06
CA ASP A 39 -6.90 -18.77 -6.37
C ASP A 39 -7.26 -18.37 -7.82
N PRO A 40 -7.30 -19.31 -8.79
CA PRO A 40 -7.51 -19.02 -10.20
C PRO A 40 -8.69 -18.08 -10.47
N GLY A 41 -8.43 -16.98 -11.17
CA GLY A 41 -9.43 -15.97 -11.52
C GLY A 41 -9.97 -15.13 -10.36
N ARG A 42 -9.48 -15.34 -9.13
CA ARG A 42 -10.00 -14.67 -7.91
C ARG A 42 -8.94 -13.94 -7.11
N LYS A 43 -7.78 -14.57 -6.90
CA LYS A 43 -6.72 -14.01 -6.04
C LYS A 43 -5.33 -14.27 -6.61
N ILE A 44 -4.54 -13.21 -6.72
CA ILE A 44 -3.18 -13.23 -7.27
C ILE A 44 -2.26 -12.45 -6.34
N ARG A 45 -1.09 -13.00 -6.03
CA ARG A 45 -0.07 -12.34 -5.22
C ARG A 45 1.05 -11.79 -6.08
N LEU A 46 1.46 -10.56 -5.82
CA LEU A 46 2.62 -9.90 -6.42
C LEU A 46 3.72 -9.75 -5.38
N GLN A 47 4.90 -10.32 -5.64
CA GLN A 47 6.08 -10.18 -4.79
C GLN A 47 7.38 -10.20 -5.62
N PRO A 48 8.49 -9.65 -5.10
CA PRO A 48 9.80 -9.74 -5.74
C PRO A 48 10.39 -11.15 -5.66
N PHE A 49 10.96 -11.64 -6.77
CA PHE A 49 11.67 -12.91 -6.84
C PHE A 49 13.13 -12.71 -7.26
N GLY A 50 14.02 -13.50 -6.65
CA GLY A 50 15.38 -13.69 -7.13
C GLY A 50 15.42 -14.52 -8.42
N ALA A 51 16.57 -14.53 -9.09
CA ALA A 51 16.80 -15.35 -10.29
C ALA A 51 16.56 -16.86 -10.06
N ASP A 52 16.66 -17.31 -8.80
CA ASP A 52 16.38 -18.67 -8.35
C ASP A 52 14.88 -18.97 -8.15
N LYS A 53 14.01 -18.05 -8.57
CA LYS A 53 12.56 -18.11 -8.39
C LYS A 53 12.14 -18.28 -6.93
N ARG A 54 12.88 -17.70 -5.99
CA ARG A 54 12.47 -17.60 -4.59
C ARG A 54 12.07 -16.16 -4.26
N ILE A 55 11.11 -16.01 -3.35
CA ILE A 55 10.75 -14.70 -2.81
C ILE A 55 11.99 -14.08 -2.16
N ARG A 56 12.29 -12.82 -2.51
CA ARG A 56 13.41 -12.06 -1.95
C ARG A 56 12.93 -10.69 -1.47
N PRO A 57 13.51 -10.16 -0.38
CA PRO A 57 13.42 -8.73 -0.15
C PRO A 57 14.14 -7.98 -1.27
N ILE A 58 13.76 -6.73 -1.49
CA ILE A 58 14.50 -5.82 -2.35
C ILE A 58 15.64 -5.21 -1.52
N PRO A 59 16.91 -5.46 -1.87
CA PRO A 59 18.04 -4.88 -1.16
C PRO A 59 18.16 -3.39 -1.52
N VAL A 60 18.24 -2.54 -0.50
CA VAL A 60 18.39 -1.10 -0.66
C VAL A 60 19.71 -0.65 -0.03
N ARG A 61 20.48 0.09 -0.83
CA ARG A 61 21.83 0.54 -0.45
C ARG A 61 21.81 1.94 0.12
N ILE A 62 22.73 2.18 1.07
CA ILE A 62 23.16 3.52 1.48
C ILE A 62 24.65 3.58 1.22
N GLY A 63 25.08 4.43 0.28
CA GLY A 63 26.42 4.33 -0.30
C GLY A 63 26.60 3.01 -1.07
N SER A 64 27.67 2.26 -0.78
CA SER A 64 27.99 0.99 -1.44
C SER A 64 27.40 -0.24 -0.76
N GLU A 65 26.85 -0.11 0.45
CA GLU A 65 26.44 -1.24 1.27
C GLU A 65 24.92 -1.41 1.32
N ILE A 66 24.45 -2.65 1.36
CA ILE A 66 23.04 -2.96 1.61
C ILE A 66 22.77 -2.72 3.09
N ARG A 67 21.84 -1.80 3.39
CA ARG A 67 21.50 -1.41 4.76
C ARG A 67 20.03 -1.61 5.08
N ILE A 68 19.19 -1.72 4.05
CA ILE A 68 17.75 -1.86 4.19
C ILE A 68 17.27 -3.02 3.34
N ASP A 69 16.38 -3.83 3.89
CA ASP A 69 15.62 -4.83 3.15
C ASP A 69 14.17 -4.34 3.02
N LEU A 70 13.67 -4.20 1.79
CA LEU A 70 12.28 -3.88 1.51
C LEU A 70 11.48 -5.13 1.17
N LEU A 71 10.55 -5.50 2.04
CA LEU A 71 9.63 -6.59 1.80
C LEU A 71 8.34 -6.00 1.27
N VAL A 72 8.01 -6.35 0.03
CA VAL A 72 6.82 -5.83 -0.66
C VAL A 72 5.93 -6.98 -1.08
N MET A 73 4.63 -6.83 -0.83
CA MET A 73 3.61 -7.79 -1.22
C MET A 73 2.31 -7.08 -1.56
N TYR A 74 1.66 -7.51 -2.64
CA TYR A 74 0.27 -7.17 -2.94
C TYR A 74 -0.53 -8.44 -3.19
N ASP A 75 -1.60 -8.66 -2.45
CA ASP A 75 -2.64 -9.58 -2.86
C ASP A 75 -3.68 -8.79 -3.63
N CYS A 76 -3.96 -9.20 -4.86
CA CYS A 76 -4.89 -8.56 -5.78
C CYS A 76 -6.08 -9.47 -6.07
N CYS A 77 -7.22 -8.84 -6.27
CA CYS A 77 -8.48 -9.46 -6.69
C CYS A 77 -9.23 -8.48 -7.60
N TRP A 78 -10.40 -8.88 -8.05
CA TRP A 78 -11.34 -7.96 -8.67
C TRP A 78 -11.84 -6.89 -7.66
N ASP A 79 -12.14 -5.70 -8.15
CA ASP A 79 -12.90 -4.71 -7.40
C ASP A 79 -14.37 -5.16 -7.21
N GLY A 80 -15.15 -4.43 -6.42
CA GLY A 80 -16.54 -4.80 -6.14
C GLY A 80 -17.44 -4.89 -7.39
N SER A 81 -17.05 -4.19 -8.47
CA SER A 81 -17.75 -4.20 -9.76
C SER A 81 -17.20 -5.21 -10.77
N SER A 82 -16.20 -6.01 -10.39
CA SER A 82 -15.51 -6.97 -11.27
C SER A 82 -15.01 -6.38 -12.59
N SER A 83 -14.61 -5.11 -12.56
CA SER A 83 -14.19 -4.35 -13.74
C SER A 83 -12.72 -3.93 -13.67
N PHE A 84 -12.12 -3.93 -12.48
CA PHE A 84 -10.75 -3.47 -12.28
C PHE A 84 -9.96 -4.40 -11.35
N LEU A 85 -8.65 -4.52 -11.60
CA LEU A 85 -7.72 -5.06 -10.61
C LEU A 85 -7.69 -4.14 -9.40
N ALA A 86 -7.80 -4.72 -8.20
CA ALA A 86 -7.72 -3.97 -6.96
C ALA A 86 -6.96 -4.74 -5.89
N ALA A 87 -6.21 -4.03 -5.05
CA ALA A 87 -5.53 -4.62 -3.92
C ALA A 87 -6.57 -5.10 -2.88
N ASP A 88 -6.46 -6.36 -2.48
CA ASP A 88 -7.13 -6.96 -1.33
C ASP A 88 -6.29 -6.72 -0.08
N LYS A 89 -4.97 -6.93 -0.22
CA LYS A 89 -3.98 -6.68 0.82
C LYS A 89 -2.72 -6.06 0.21
N SER A 90 -2.05 -5.16 0.94
CA SER A 90 -0.68 -4.79 0.61
C SER A 90 0.17 -4.62 1.86
N GLU A 91 1.43 -5.03 1.77
CA GLU A 91 2.41 -4.85 2.83
C GLU A 91 3.69 -4.31 2.22
N VAL A 92 4.18 -3.19 2.76
CA VAL A 92 5.54 -2.69 2.54
C VAL A 92 6.22 -2.61 3.89
N LYS A 93 7.24 -3.44 4.13
CA LYS A 93 8.02 -3.44 5.37
C LYS A 93 9.43 -2.96 5.06
N VAL A 94 9.87 -1.98 5.84
CA VAL A 94 11.24 -1.49 5.82
C VAL A 94 11.96 -2.17 6.96
N GLN A 95 12.95 -3.01 6.66
CA GLN A 95 13.79 -3.69 7.66
C GLN A 95 15.21 -3.15 7.60
N TYR A 96 15.90 -3.13 8.74
CA TYR A 96 17.35 -3.03 8.72
C TYR A 96 17.92 -4.35 8.18
N HIS A 97 18.97 -4.27 7.36
CA HIS A 97 19.50 -5.45 6.68
C HIS A 97 19.85 -6.59 7.66
N GLU A 98 19.41 -7.81 7.34
CA GLU A 98 19.57 -9.03 8.16
C GLU A 98 18.89 -8.99 9.55
N VAL A 99 18.08 -7.97 9.84
CA VAL A 99 17.29 -7.89 11.06
C VAL A 99 15.81 -8.11 10.72
N PRO A 100 15.17 -9.18 11.23
CA PRO A 100 13.81 -9.54 10.85
C PRO A 100 12.75 -8.58 11.39
N ASP A 101 13.05 -7.84 12.47
CA ASP A 101 12.13 -6.84 13.00
C ASP A 101 12.10 -5.61 12.07
N PRO A 102 10.93 -5.26 11.51
CA PRO A 102 10.82 -4.10 10.65
C PRO A 102 11.00 -2.81 11.45
N LEU A 103 11.51 -1.76 10.81
CA LEU A 103 11.54 -0.39 11.30
C LEU A 103 10.18 0.28 11.08
N PHE A 104 9.60 0.07 9.90
CA PHE A 104 8.31 0.62 9.49
C PHE A 104 7.51 -0.44 8.75
N ARG A 105 6.19 -0.41 8.90
CA ARG A 105 5.27 -1.21 8.09
C ARG A 105 4.14 -0.34 7.58
N PHE A 106 3.93 -0.35 6.27
CA PHE A 106 2.80 0.27 5.61
C PHE A 106 1.89 -0.87 5.18
N GLU A 107 0.76 -1.00 5.87
CA GLU A 107 -0.13 -2.16 5.71
C GLU A 107 -1.51 -1.71 5.26
N TYR A 108 -2.10 -2.53 4.40
CA TYR A 108 -3.45 -2.36 3.90
C TYR A 108 -4.16 -3.71 3.83
N GLU A 109 -5.40 -3.74 4.31
CA GLU A 109 -6.33 -4.85 4.21
C GLU A 109 -7.73 -4.30 3.90
N ARG A 110 -8.30 -4.69 2.76
CA ARG A 110 -9.57 -4.13 2.26
C ARG A 110 -10.72 -4.32 3.24
N ALA A 111 -10.79 -5.49 3.87
CA ALA A 111 -11.83 -5.83 4.83
C ALA A 111 -11.50 -5.37 6.27
N GLY A 112 -10.38 -4.69 6.48
CA GLY A 112 -9.96 -4.23 7.80
C GLY A 112 -10.96 -3.24 8.42
N ASP A 113 -11.26 -3.46 9.70
CA ASP A 113 -12.21 -2.68 10.48
C ASP A 113 -11.56 -2.22 11.80
N ASP A 114 -11.12 -3.22 12.57
CA ASP A 114 -10.34 -3.10 13.80
C ASP A 114 -9.18 -4.12 13.71
N PRO A 115 -7.96 -3.70 13.33
CA PRO A 115 -7.50 -2.32 13.09
C PRO A 115 -7.98 -1.71 11.75
N PRO A 116 -7.73 -0.41 11.49
CA PRO A 116 -8.16 0.28 10.28
C PRO A 116 -7.57 -0.40 9.05
N GLY A 117 -8.36 -0.50 7.99
CA GLY A 117 -7.90 -1.16 6.76
C GLY A 117 -6.63 -0.58 6.14
N ALA A 118 -6.24 0.66 6.43
CA ALA A 118 -4.94 1.23 6.03
C ALA A 118 -4.26 1.90 7.22
N HIS A 119 -3.02 1.53 7.52
CA HIS A 119 -2.29 2.07 8.67
C HIS A 119 -0.77 1.91 8.54
N ILE A 120 -0.05 2.62 9.40
CA ILE A 120 1.41 2.56 9.52
C ILE A 120 1.79 2.07 10.91
N HIS A 121 2.77 1.17 10.98
CA HIS A 121 3.45 0.81 12.21
C HIS A 121 4.85 1.41 12.24
N VAL A 122 5.24 1.93 13.39
CA VAL A 122 6.59 2.42 13.67
C VAL A 122 7.19 1.59 14.79
N HIS A 123 8.31 0.92 14.51
CA HIS A 123 9.04 0.09 15.45
C HIS A 123 10.21 0.88 16.03
N ALA A 124 9.90 1.98 16.72
CA ALA A 124 10.87 2.83 17.39
C ALA A 124 10.62 2.85 18.89
N HIS A 125 11.65 2.68 19.70
CA HIS A 125 11.50 2.66 21.16
C HIS A 125 11.39 4.08 21.71
N ARG A 126 10.28 4.35 22.42
CA ARG A 126 10.06 5.56 23.22
C ARG A 126 9.34 5.18 24.50
N ASP A 127 9.96 5.47 25.63
CA ASP A 127 9.46 5.05 26.94
C ASP A 127 8.13 5.72 27.29
N GLU A 128 7.95 6.97 26.88
CA GLU A 128 6.71 7.72 27.10
C GLU A 128 5.53 7.11 26.36
N VAL A 129 5.77 6.57 25.15
CA VAL A 129 4.74 5.84 24.39
C VAL A 129 4.41 4.54 25.12
N ALA A 130 5.41 3.77 25.55
CA ALA A 130 5.18 2.55 26.31
C ALA A 130 4.43 2.83 27.63
N TYR A 131 4.75 3.93 28.31
CA TYR A 131 4.09 4.37 29.53
C TYR A 131 2.64 4.77 29.27
N LEU A 132 2.37 5.58 28.24
CA LEU A 132 1.02 5.94 27.82
C LEU A 132 0.18 4.70 27.51
N LEU A 133 0.74 3.74 26.78
CA LEU A 133 0.08 2.49 26.44
C LEU A 133 -0.24 1.63 27.66
N ARG A 134 0.58 1.71 28.71
CA ARG A 134 0.31 1.05 30.00
C ARG A 134 -0.82 1.73 30.77
N LEU A 135 -0.93 3.06 30.69
CA LEU A 135 -2.03 3.80 31.32
C LEU A 135 -3.36 3.61 30.57
N ALA A 136 -3.32 3.45 29.26
CA ALA A 136 -4.48 3.35 28.38
C ALA A 136 -5.12 1.94 28.32
N ASP A 137 -5.04 1.14 29.39
CA ASP A 137 -5.45 -0.28 29.43
C ASP A 137 -6.92 -0.49 29.04
N ALA A 138 -7.81 0.46 29.39
CA ALA A 138 -9.24 0.40 29.07
C ALA A 138 -9.59 0.63 27.58
N GLY A 139 -8.68 1.26 26.82
CA GLY A 139 -8.92 1.62 25.42
C GLY A 139 -8.46 0.58 24.40
N ARG A 140 -7.80 -0.50 24.84
CA ARG A 140 -7.21 -1.51 23.95
C ARG A 140 -8.12 -2.73 23.76
N PRO A 141 -8.10 -3.38 22.58
CA PRO A 141 -8.74 -4.68 22.40
C PRO A 141 -8.21 -5.67 23.44
N ARG A 142 -9.11 -6.29 24.22
CA ARG A 142 -8.75 -7.20 25.34
C ARG A 142 -7.82 -8.36 24.94
N ASN A 143 -7.78 -8.70 23.66
CA ASN A 143 -6.99 -9.80 23.10
C ASN A 143 -5.57 -9.38 22.69
N ALA A 144 -5.26 -8.07 22.61
CA ALA A 144 -3.95 -7.56 22.19
C ALA A 144 -2.94 -7.50 23.34
N LEU A 145 -3.39 -7.60 24.60
CA LEU A 145 -2.53 -7.54 25.78
C LEU A 145 -1.95 -8.92 26.07
N ARG A 146 -0.70 -9.14 25.65
CA ARG A 146 0.13 -10.16 26.29
C ARG A 146 0.32 -9.72 27.76
N LYS A 147 -0.42 -10.33 28.67
CA LYS A 147 -0.24 -10.15 30.12
C LYS A 147 1.25 -10.33 30.44
N ASN A 148 1.84 -9.39 31.18
CA ASN A 148 3.26 -9.36 31.60
C ASN A 148 4.31 -9.00 30.53
N ARG A 149 3.97 -8.19 29.51
CA ARG A 149 4.97 -7.59 28.61
C ARG A 149 4.80 -6.07 28.51
N LEU A 150 5.92 -5.35 28.44
CA LEU A 150 5.90 -3.92 28.10
C LEU A 150 5.27 -3.74 26.70
N PRO A 151 4.25 -2.88 26.55
CA PRO A 151 3.67 -2.59 25.25
C PRO A 151 4.70 -1.88 24.38
N ARG A 152 4.68 -2.17 23.07
CA ARG A 152 5.60 -1.60 22.10
C ARG A 152 4.88 -0.58 21.20
N SER A 153 5.60 0.45 20.77
CA SER A 153 5.14 1.40 19.75
C SER A 153 4.71 0.71 18.46
N SER A 154 5.34 -0.41 18.13
CA SER A 154 4.99 -1.26 16.98
C SER A 154 3.58 -1.85 17.04
N GLU A 155 2.91 -1.82 18.20
CA GLU A 155 1.53 -2.27 18.39
C GLU A 155 0.51 -1.17 18.04
N LEU A 156 0.95 0.06 17.78
CA LEU A 156 0.09 1.16 17.36
C LEU A 156 -0.18 1.10 15.85
N HIS A 157 -1.42 1.35 15.45
CA HIS A 157 -1.82 1.54 14.06
C HIS A 157 -2.03 3.04 13.81
N LEU A 158 -1.03 3.70 13.19
CA LEU A 158 -1.16 5.11 12.83
C LEU A 158 -2.06 5.23 11.59
N PRO A 159 -3.20 5.94 11.66
CA PRO A 159 -4.13 6.05 10.54
C PRO A 159 -3.57 6.96 9.44
N VAL A 160 -3.97 6.68 8.19
CA VAL A 160 -3.51 7.41 6.99
C VAL A 160 -4.64 8.12 6.24
N GLY A 161 -5.81 8.30 6.87
CA GLY A 161 -6.97 8.95 6.26
C GLY A 161 -7.88 8.02 5.45
N GLY A 162 -7.62 6.70 5.46
CA GLY A 162 -8.48 5.67 4.87
C GLY A 162 -7.88 4.98 3.64
N HIS A 163 -8.62 4.00 3.11
CA HIS A 163 -8.14 3.10 2.05
C HIS A 163 -7.60 3.81 0.78
N ARG A 164 -8.17 4.95 0.37
CA ARG A 164 -7.74 5.70 -0.83
C ARG A 164 -6.55 6.63 -0.61
N LEU A 165 -6.18 6.89 0.65
CA LEU A 165 -5.10 7.81 1.03
C LEU A 165 -3.86 7.07 1.57
N ARG A 166 -3.85 5.73 1.47
CA ARG A 166 -2.71 4.92 1.90
C ARG A 166 -1.44 5.25 1.09
N PRO A 167 -0.26 5.30 1.73
CA PRO A 167 1.01 5.46 1.01
C PRO A 167 1.23 4.36 -0.02
N ALA A 168 1.75 4.76 -1.19
CA ALA A 168 2.17 3.85 -2.25
C ALA A 168 3.61 3.36 -2.02
N LEU A 169 4.09 2.42 -2.84
CA LEU A 169 5.50 2.01 -2.80
C LEU A 169 6.41 3.18 -3.21
N GLU A 170 5.94 4.01 -4.13
CA GLU A 170 6.55 5.26 -4.59
C GLU A 170 6.78 6.23 -3.43
N ASP A 171 5.78 6.41 -2.55
CA ASP A 171 5.89 7.27 -1.36
C ASP A 171 6.94 6.72 -0.38
N VAL A 172 7.01 5.40 -0.21
CA VAL A 172 8.02 4.75 0.63
C VAL A 172 9.43 4.95 0.04
N LEU A 173 9.62 4.74 -1.27
CA LEU A 173 10.91 4.96 -1.93
C LEU A 173 11.36 6.43 -1.84
N LEU A 174 10.42 7.38 -2.01
CA LEU A 174 10.69 8.80 -1.84
C LEU A 174 11.11 9.13 -0.40
N PHE A 175 10.41 8.58 0.60
CA PHE A 175 10.76 8.71 2.01
C PHE A 175 12.17 8.18 2.28
N LEU A 176 12.51 6.98 1.80
CA LEU A 176 13.85 6.42 1.99
C LEU A 176 14.93 7.26 1.33
N LYS A 177 14.66 7.82 0.14
CA LYS A 177 15.61 8.72 -0.53
C LYS A 177 15.82 10.01 0.24
N ARG A 178 14.75 10.60 0.77
CA ARG A 178 14.81 11.90 1.47
C ARG A 178 15.39 11.80 2.87
N GLU A 179 15.05 10.76 3.61
CA GLU A 179 15.38 10.64 5.04
C GLU A 179 16.61 9.77 5.30
N PHE A 180 16.93 8.81 4.42
CA PHE A 180 18.08 7.91 4.58
C PHE A 180 19.10 7.98 3.45
N GLU A 181 18.90 8.88 2.49
CA GLU A 181 19.81 9.10 1.37
C GLU A 181 20.19 7.81 0.62
N ILE A 182 19.20 6.94 0.38
CA ILE A 182 19.47 5.68 -0.33
C ILE A 182 20.11 5.92 -1.70
N THR A 183 20.94 4.97 -2.11
CA THR A 183 21.59 4.96 -3.42
C THR A 183 20.54 4.65 -4.49
N THR A 184 20.50 5.49 -5.53
CA THR A 184 19.51 5.43 -6.60
C THR A 184 20.16 5.58 -7.97
N THR A 185 19.45 5.23 -9.04
CA THR A 185 19.86 5.57 -10.41
C THR A 185 19.92 7.09 -10.61
N LEU A 186 20.49 7.58 -11.72
CA LEU A 186 20.51 9.01 -12.03
C LEU A 186 19.10 9.57 -12.34
N ASN A 187 18.20 8.75 -12.91
CA ASN A 187 16.88 9.19 -13.36
C ASN A 187 15.74 8.88 -12.35
N TRP A 188 16.09 8.46 -11.13
CA TRP A 188 15.13 8.01 -10.11
C TRP A 188 13.96 8.97 -9.88
N ARG A 189 14.22 10.27 -9.96
CA ARG A 189 13.20 11.30 -9.70
C ARG A 189 12.13 11.30 -10.78
N ALA A 190 12.52 11.23 -12.05
CA ALA A 190 11.54 11.21 -13.14
C ALA A 190 10.69 9.94 -13.09
N VAL A 191 11.31 8.80 -12.77
CA VAL A 191 10.61 7.52 -12.55
C VAL A 191 9.59 7.65 -11.42
N LEU A 192 9.99 8.18 -10.25
CA LEU A 192 9.04 8.37 -9.15
C LEU A 192 7.92 9.36 -9.51
N ASP A 193 8.24 10.47 -10.16
CA ASP A 193 7.24 11.49 -10.51
C ASP A 193 6.17 10.92 -11.48
N GLU A 194 6.58 10.11 -12.44
CA GLU A 194 5.67 9.41 -13.39
C GLU A 194 4.78 8.39 -12.66
N HIS A 195 5.39 7.44 -11.95
CA HIS A 195 4.66 6.37 -11.28
C HIS A 195 3.72 6.90 -10.18
N LEU A 196 4.18 7.89 -9.40
CA LEU A 196 3.37 8.51 -8.35
C LEU A 196 2.19 9.29 -8.92
N ARG A 197 2.35 9.93 -10.09
CA ARG A 197 1.24 10.58 -10.80
C ARG A 197 0.18 9.56 -11.19
N ASP A 198 0.59 8.46 -11.81
CA ASP A 198 -0.31 7.39 -12.26
C ASP A 198 -1.04 6.74 -11.09
N TRP A 199 -0.33 6.49 -9.99
CA TRP A 199 -0.93 6.00 -8.75
C TRP A 199 -2.01 6.96 -8.23
N ARG A 200 -1.68 8.24 -8.07
CA ARG A 200 -2.60 9.26 -7.54
C ARG A 200 -3.83 9.44 -8.42
N VAL A 201 -3.66 9.49 -9.74
CA VAL A 201 -4.77 9.55 -10.69
C VAL A 201 -5.65 8.30 -10.59
N THR A 202 -5.06 7.12 -10.43
CA THR A 202 -5.81 5.86 -10.27
C THR A 202 -6.59 5.81 -8.95
N GLN A 203 -6.00 6.26 -7.85
CA GLN A 203 -6.71 6.37 -6.57
C GLN A 203 -7.83 7.41 -6.64
N LEU A 204 -7.61 8.55 -7.29
CA LEU A 204 -8.63 9.58 -7.50
C LEU A 204 -9.82 9.03 -8.30
N LYS A 205 -9.57 8.36 -9.44
CA LYS A 205 -10.63 7.70 -10.22
C LYS A 205 -11.41 6.69 -9.38
N SER A 206 -10.73 6.00 -8.48
CA SER A 206 -11.38 5.07 -7.55
C SER A 206 -12.23 5.79 -6.51
N ALA A 207 -11.75 6.88 -5.91
CA ALA A 207 -12.51 7.70 -4.97
C ALA A 207 -13.75 8.34 -5.62
N VAL A 208 -13.64 8.77 -6.89
CA VAL A 208 -14.78 9.25 -7.68
C VAL A 208 -15.84 8.15 -7.84
N ARG A 209 -15.45 6.89 -8.03
CA ARG A 209 -16.41 5.77 -8.09
C ARG A 209 -17.06 5.47 -6.74
N ASP A 210 -16.37 5.74 -5.64
CA ASP A 210 -16.93 5.56 -4.30
C ASP A 210 -17.97 6.66 -3.95
N ALA A 211 -17.80 7.87 -4.50
CA ALA A 211 -18.69 9.01 -4.24
C ALA A 211 -18.99 9.85 -5.51
N PRO A 212 -19.64 9.27 -6.53
CA PRO A 212 -19.82 9.93 -7.83
C PRO A 212 -20.67 11.19 -7.77
N ASP A 213 -21.66 11.24 -6.87
CA ASP A 213 -22.53 12.41 -6.70
C ASP A 213 -21.75 13.63 -6.18
N ALA A 214 -20.88 13.42 -5.17
CA ALA A 214 -20.01 14.46 -4.63
C ALA A 214 -18.97 14.93 -5.67
N ALA A 215 -18.43 13.99 -6.47
CA ALA A 215 -17.54 14.34 -7.57
C ALA A 215 -18.26 15.17 -8.65
N ALA A 216 -19.49 14.79 -9.02
CA ALA A 216 -20.30 15.52 -9.99
C ALA A 216 -20.65 16.94 -9.48
N GLU A 217 -20.98 17.09 -8.20
CA GLU A 217 -21.19 18.39 -7.57
C GLU A 217 -19.95 19.29 -7.68
N ALA A 218 -18.77 18.77 -7.29
CA ALA A 218 -17.52 19.51 -7.37
C ALA A 218 -17.18 19.93 -8.81
N LEU A 219 -17.38 19.04 -9.79
CA LEU A 219 -17.15 19.35 -11.19
C LEU A 219 -18.11 20.43 -11.72
N ARG A 220 -19.41 20.36 -11.35
CA ARG A 220 -20.38 21.40 -11.72
C ARG A 220 -20.01 22.76 -11.12
N TRP A 221 -19.53 22.78 -9.89
CA TRP A 221 -19.04 24.01 -9.25
C TRP A 221 -17.84 24.63 -10.00
N LEU A 222 -16.97 23.78 -10.57
CA LEU A 222 -15.86 24.21 -11.43
C LEU A 222 -16.29 24.63 -12.85
N GLY A 223 -17.59 24.58 -13.18
CA GLY A 223 -18.13 24.95 -14.48
C GLY A 223 -18.17 23.82 -15.51
N TYR A 224 -17.91 22.57 -15.12
CA TYR A 224 -18.10 21.42 -16.01
C TYR A 224 -19.59 21.07 -16.14
N HIS A 225 -20.01 20.73 -17.36
CA HIS A 225 -21.30 20.10 -17.58
C HIS A 225 -21.20 18.60 -17.29
N VAL A 226 -21.96 18.12 -16.29
CA VAL A 226 -21.94 16.70 -15.86
C VAL A 226 -23.38 16.17 -15.78
N GLU A 227 -23.68 15.17 -16.61
CA GLU A 227 -24.97 14.48 -16.63
C GLU A 227 -24.91 13.21 -15.77
N PRO A 228 -25.89 12.98 -14.87
CA PRO A 228 -25.96 11.74 -14.13
C PRO A 228 -26.33 10.56 -15.05
N PRO A 229 -25.90 9.32 -14.74
CA PRO A 229 -26.31 8.14 -15.51
C PRO A 229 -27.81 7.89 -15.38
N ALA A 230 -28.42 7.34 -16.44
CA ALA A 230 -29.86 7.02 -16.46
C ALA A 230 -30.29 6.00 -15.40
N VAL A 231 -29.36 5.12 -15.00
CA VAL A 231 -29.55 4.16 -13.89
C VAL A 231 -28.46 4.44 -12.85
N PRO A 232 -28.83 4.82 -11.62
CA PRO A 232 -27.86 4.99 -10.54
C PRO A 232 -27.16 3.66 -10.23
N ALA A 233 -25.83 3.70 -10.01
CA ALA A 233 -25.11 2.54 -9.50
C ALA A 233 -25.59 2.18 -8.08
N GLN A 234 -25.51 0.90 -7.73
CA GLN A 234 -25.80 0.43 -6.38
C GLN A 234 -24.83 1.11 -5.39
N ARG A 235 -25.38 1.73 -4.34
CA ARG A 235 -24.64 2.55 -3.38
C ARG A 235 -24.27 1.73 -2.15
N ASP A 236 -23.05 1.86 -1.68
CA ASP A 236 -22.71 1.49 -0.30
C ASP A 236 -23.29 2.52 0.68
N SER A 237 -23.66 2.08 1.88
CA SER A 237 -24.40 2.92 2.84
C SER A 237 -23.63 4.19 3.22
N ALA A 238 -24.35 5.30 3.39
CA ALA A 238 -23.82 6.62 3.79
C ALA A 238 -23.25 6.67 5.23
N THR A 239 -23.11 5.54 5.91
CA THR A 239 -22.58 5.49 7.27
C THR A 239 -21.06 5.68 7.19
N VAL A 240 -20.56 6.79 7.75
CA VAL A 240 -19.12 6.97 7.94
C VAL A 240 -18.63 5.86 8.87
N LYS A 241 -17.93 4.88 8.31
CA LYS A 241 -17.36 3.78 9.09
C LYS A 241 -16.26 4.33 9.99
N LEU A 242 -16.45 4.23 11.30
CA LEU A 242 -15.40 4.54 12.26
C LEU A 242 -14.38 3.40 12.25
N PHE A 243 -13.29 3.58 11.52
CA PHE A 243 -12.15 2.67 11.58
C PHE A 243 -11.45 2.84 12.93
N ARG A 244 -11.34 1.77 13.70
CA ARG A 244 -10.74 1.81 15.04
C ARG A 244 -9.24 1.49 14.94
N PRO A 245 -8.33 2.42 15.28
CA PRO A 245 -6.88 2.18 15.35
C PRO A 245 -6.47 1.23 16.48
#